data_AF-A0A960YLH3-F1
#
_entry.id   AF-A0A960YLH3-F1
#
_cell.length_a   1.000
_cell.length_b   1.000
_cell.length_c   1.000
_cell.angle_alpha   90.00
_cell.angle_beta   90.00
_cell.angle_gamma   90.00
#
_symmetry.space_group_name_H-M   'P 1'
#
loop_
_entity.id
_entity.type
_entity.pdbx_description
1 polymer ?
#
loop_
_entity_poly.entity_id
_entity_poly.type
_entity_poly.pdbx_seq_one_letter_code
_entity_poly.pdbx_strand_id
1 'polypeptide(L)'
;MTNPDHTAKSYDAYLAFALELRRAGIPVTPDQLIELLRAMRKGLVQDLDDLYLMARLCFVKEVKHFDTYDRVFLYYFEGLELP
;
A
#
# COMPACT_ATOMS: atom_id res chain seq x y z
N MET A 1 -6.30 25.73 0.02
CA MET A 1 -5.18 25.41 0.94
C MET A 1 -5.52 24.10 1.64
N THR A 2 -4.84 23.01 1.27
CA THR A 2 -5.09 21.66 1.77
C THR A 2 -4.65 21.56 3.23
N ASN A 3 -5.58 21.21 4.11
CA ASN A 3 -5.42 21.19 5.56
C ASN A 3 -4.44 20.06 5.98
N PRO A 4 -3.35 20.33 6.71
CA PRO A 4 -2.33 19.33 7.07
C PRO A 4 -2.85 18.18 7.95
N ASP A 5 -3.95 18.38 8.70
CA ASP A 5 -4.46 17.38 9.67
C ASP A 5 -5.20 16.18 9.03
N HIS A 6 -5.79 16.32 7.85
CA HIS A 6 -6.49 15.19 7.20
C HIS A 6 -5.54 14.17 6.58
N THR A 7 -4.31 14.57 6.25
CA THR A 7 -3.36 13.69 5.57
C THR A 7 -2.69 12.71 6.54
N ALA A 8 -2.49 13.12 7.79
CA ALA A 8 -1.76 12.33 8.79
C ALA A 8 -2.42 10.98 9.09
N LYS A 9 -3.74 10.97 9.32
CA LYS A 9 -4.51 9.73 9.56
C LYS A 9 -4.49 8.77 8.38
N SER A 10 -4.46 9.28 7.14
CA SER A 10 -4.41 8.41 5.96
C SER A 10 -3.07 7.71 5.81
N TYR A 11 -1.95 8.36 6.19
CA TYR A 11 -0.63 7.74 6.07
C TYR A 11 -0.42 6.57 7.04
N ASP A 12 -1.06 6.60 8.22
CA ASP A 12 -0.94 5.54 9.22
C ASP A 12 -1.43 4.18 8.70
N ALA A 13 -2.50 4.16 7.89
CA ALA A 13 -3.02 2.93 7.28
C ALA A 13 -2.02 2.31 6.29
N TYR A 14 -1.39 3.13 5.44
CA TYR A 14 -0.38 2.65 4.49
C TYR A 14 0.92 2.24 5.17
N LEU A 15 1.29 2.93 6.27
CA LEU A 15 2.44 2.55 7.08
C LEU A 15 2.21 1.19 7.74
N ALA A 16 1.03 0.97 8.31
CA ALA A 16 0.64 -0.30 8.92
C ALA A 16 0.65 -1.44 7.89
N PHE A 17 0.12 -1.21 6.68
CA PHE A 17 0.20 -2.15 5.57
C PHE A 17 1.65 -2.50 5.19
N ALA A 18 2.53 -1.50 5.04
CA ALA A 18 3.95 -1.73 4.70
C ALA A 18 4.71 -2.49 5.81
N LEU A 19 4.38 -2.21 7.07
CA LEU A 19 4.90 -2.95 8.22
C LEU A 19 4.47 -4.41 8.18
N GLU A 20 3.21 -4.69 7.88
CA GLU A 20 2.69 -6.06 7.83
C GLU A 20 3.23 -6.84 6.63
N LEU A 21 3.43 -6.20 5.47
CA LEU A 21 4.20 -6.79 4.36
C LEU A 21 5.63 -7.18 4.80
N ARG A 22 6.30 -6.30 5.55
CA ARG A 22 7.64 -6.58 6.08
C ARG A 22 7.63 -7.74 7.08
N ARG A 23 6.62 -7.82 7.95
CA ARG A 23 6.44 -8.94 8.89
C ARG A 23 6.13 -10.24 8.19
N ALA A 24 5.41 -10.19 7.07
CA ALA A 24 5.10 -11.35 6.24
C ALA A 24 6.31 -11.84 5.41
N GLY A 25 7.44 -11.14 5.46
CA GLY A 25 8.69 -11.54 4.82
C GLY A 25 8.95 -10.88 3.47
N ILE A 26 8.13 -9.90 3.06
CA ILE A 26 8.36 -9.13 1.84
C ILE A 26 9.35 -7.99 2.18
N PRO A 27 10.48 -7.87 1.46
CA PRO A 27 11.45 -6.82 1.71
C PRO A 27 10.90 -5.48 1.19
N VAL A 28 10.16 -4.77 2.05
CA VAL A 28 9.64 -3.43 1.79
C VAL A 28 10.62 -2.38 2.30
N THR A 29 11.01 -1.45 1.42
CA THR A 29 11.79 -0.27 1.79
C THR A 29 10.88 0.95 1.99
N PRO A 30 11.29 1.93 2.83
CA PRO A 30 10.57 3.19 2.97
C PRO A 30 10.39 3.92 1.64
N ASP A 31 11.38 3.82 0.74
CA ASP A 31 11.32 4.44 -0.59
C ASP A 31 10.17 3.88 -1.44
N GLN A 32 9.94 2.56 -1.41
CA GLN A 32 8.83 1.92 -2.14
C GLN A 32 7.47 2.39 -1.60
N LEU A 33 7.35 2.58 -0.29
CA LEU A 33 6.13 3.14 0.30
C LEU A 33 5.91 4.59 -0.16
N ILE A 34 6.96 5.40 -0.20
CA ILE A 34 6.89 6.78 -0.68
C ILE A 34 6.51 6.82 -2.18
N GLU A 35 7.02 5.88 -2.99
CA GLU A 35 6.64 5.74 -4.41
C GLU A 35 5.15 5.44 -4.57
N LEU A 36 4.61 4.50 -3.79
CA LEU A 36 3.17 4.21 -3.79
C LEU A 36 2.37 5.47 -3.41
N LEU A 37 2.73 6.14 -2.32
CA LEU A 37 2.03 7.34 -1.87
C LEU A 37 2.10 8.47 -2.90
N ARG A 38 3.21 8.61 -3.61
CA ARG A 38 3.33 9.55 -4.74
C ARG A 38 2.41 9.17 -5.90
N ALA A 39 2.29 7.89 -6.22
CA ALA A 39 1.39 7.42 -7.28
C ALA A 39 -0.06 7.73 -6.95
N MET A 40 -0.48 7.48 -5.72
CA MET A 40 -1.81 7.84 -5.22
C MET A 40 -2.04 9.35 -5.28
N ARG A 41 -1.07 10.16 -4.82
CA ARG A 41 -1.16 11.63 -4.93
C ARG A 41 -1.21 12.16 -6.36
N LYS A 42 -0.70 11.41 -7.33
CA LYS A 42 -0.78 11.74 -8.76
C LYS A 42 -2.11 11.33 -9.40
N GLY A 43 -3.00 10.68 -8.66
CA GLY A 43 -4.26 10.17 -9.20
C GLY A 43 -4.08 8.98 -10.14
N LEU A 44 -2.96 8.26 -10.02
CA LEU A 44 -2.70 7.02 -10.79
C LEU A 44 -3.42 5.80 -10.20
N VAL A 45 -3.98 5.94 -9.00
CA VAL A 45 -4.77 4.93 -8.31
C VAL A 45 -6.14 5.54 -8.09
N GLN A 46 -7.15 5.04 -8.78
CA GLN A 46 -8.53 5.51 -8.65
C GLN A 46 -9.39 4.49 -7.91
N ASP A 47 -9.14 3.20 -8.15
CA ASP A 47 -9.88 2.10 -7.54
C ASP A 47 -8.98 1.16 -6.72
N LEU A 48 -9.60 0.24 -5.99
CA LEU A 48 -8.88 -0.78 -5.21
C LEU A 48 -8.00 -1.68 -6.11
N ASP A 49 -8.46 -1.96 -7.33
CA ASP A 49 -7.72 -2.77 -8.31
C ASP A 49 -6.44 -2.05 -8.78
N ASP A 50 -6.51 -0.73 -8.98
CA ASP A 50 -5.32 0.07 -9.30
C ASP A 50 -4.35 0.09 -8.13
N LEU A 51 -4.86 0.17 -6.90
CA LEU A 51 -4.03 0.13 -5.69
C LEU A 51 -3.34 -1.22 -5.58
N TYR A 52 -4.06 -2.31 -5.81
CA TYR A 52 -3.52 -3.66 -5.82
C TYR A 52 -2.40 -3.80 -6.85
N LEU A 53 -2.63 -3.36 -8.09
CA LEU A 53 -1.63 -3.40 -9.15
C LEU A 53 -0.41 -2.53 -8.83
N MET A 54 -0.62 -1.31 -8.34
CA MET A 54 0.46 -0.36 -8.08
C MET A 54 1.30 -0.79 -6.87
N ALA A 55 0.67 -1.21 -5.77
CA ALA A 55 1.39 -1.74 -4.62
C ALA A 55 2.13 -3.05 -4.97
N ARG A 56 1.54 -3.90 -5.83
CA ARG A 56 2.23 -5.08 -6.34
C ARG A 56 3.48 -4.71 -7.16
N LEU A 57 3.37 -3.74 -8.07
CA LEU A 57 4.51 -3.23 -8.84
C LEU A 57 5.60 -2.62 -7.95
N CYS A 58 5.22 -1.91 -6.88
CA CYS A 58 6.16 -1.29 -5.95
C CYS A 58 6.86 -2.31 -5.04
N PHE A 59 6.13 -3.27 -4.46
CA PHE A 59 6.63 -4.14 -3.38
C PHE A 59 7.05 -5.54 -3.84
N VAL A 60 6.44 -6.08 -4.90
CA VAL A 60 6.60 -7.48 -5.28
C VAL A 60 7.57 -7.62 -6.45
N LYS A 61 8.85 -7.87 -6.14
CA LYS A 61 9.91 -8.06 -7.14
C LYS A 61 10.17 -9.52 -7.52
N GLU A 62 9.68 -10.46 -6.71
CA GLU A 62 9.91 -11.89 -6.88
C GLU A 62 8.59 -12.66 -6.81
N VAL A 63 8.47 -13.73 -7.60
CA VAL A 63 7.26 -14.56 -7.66
C VAL A 63 6.91 -15.16 -6.30
N LYS A 64 7.92 -15.50 -5.48
CA LYS A 64 7.73 -16.05 -4.13
C LYS A 64 6.97 -15.13 -3.17
N HIS A 65 6.93 -13.83 -3.46
CA HIS A 65 6.22 -12.84 -2.64
C HIS A 65 4.77 -12.62 -3.09
N PHE A 66 4.32 -13.24 -4.18
CA PHE A 66 2.95 -13.07 -4.70
C PHE A 66 1.93 -13.58 -3.70
N ASP A 67 2.04 -14.85 -3.27
CA ASP A 67 1.10 -15.46 -2.32
C ASP A 67 1.03 -14.69 -0.99
N THR A 68 2.20 -14.27 -0.49
CA THR A 68 2.31 -13.50 0.75
C THR A 68 1.67 -12.12 0.59
N TYR A 69 1.93 -11.44 -0.52
CA TYR A 69 1.36 -10.13 -0.81
C TYR A 69 -0.16 -10.22 -0.93
N ASP A 70 -0.67 -11.18 -1.71
CA ASP A 70 -2.10 -11.38 -1.90
C ASP A 70 -2.79 -11.63 -0.56
N ARG A 71 -2.21 -12.47 0.31
CA ARG A 71 -2.77 -12.74 1.65
C ARG A 71 -2.79 -11.49 2.54
N VAL A 72 -1.71 -10.69 2.55
CA VAL A 72 -1.64 -9.46 3.38
C VAL A 72 -2.56 -8.39 2.82
N PHE A 73 -2.65 -8.26 1.50
CA PHE A 73 -3.53 -7.33 0.82
C PHE A 73 -4.99 -7.67 1.10
N LEU A 74 -5.40 -8.93 0.93
CA LEU A 74 -6.73 -9.40 1.33
C LEU A 74 -6.96 -9.13 2.82
N TYR A 75 -6.05 -9.49 3.71
CA TYR A 75 -6.23 -9.25 5.15
C TYR A 75 -6.42 -7.78 5.52
N TYR A 76 -5.72 -6.84 4.86
CA TYR A 76 -5.88 -5.40 5.11
C TYR A 76 -7.09 -4.80 4.41
N PHE A 77 -7.39 -5.21 3.17
CA PHE A 77 -8.38 -4.55 2.33
C PHE A 77 -9.74 -5.26 2.27
N GLU A 78 -9.83 -6.53 2.62
CA GLU A 78 -11.10 -7.31 2.71
C GLU A 78 -11.96 -6.91 3.92
N GLY A 79 -11.57 -5.86 4.66
CA GLY A 79 -12.34 -5.27 5.76
C GLY A 79 -12.30 -3.73 5.84
N LEU A 80 -11.83 -3.06 4.79
CA LEU A 80 -11.64 -1.60 4.76
C LEU A 80 -12.62 -0.97 3.77
N GLU A 81 -13.60 -0.20 4.28
CA GLU A 81 -14.32 0.76 3.44
C GLU A 81 -13.34 1.86 3.03
N LEU A 82 -13.12 2.01 1.72
CA LEU A 82 -12.37 3.13 1.17
C LEU A 82 -13.16 4.43 1.47
N PRO A 83 -12.53 5.43 2.11
CA PRO A 83 -13.20 6.70 2.44
C PRO A 83 -13.48 7.58 1.21
#